data_AF-A0A5M3W045-F1
#
_entry.id   AF-A0A5M3W045-F1
#
_cell.length_a   1.000
_cell.length_b   1.000
_cell.length_c   1.000
_cell.angle_alpha   90.00
_cell.angle_beta   90.00
_cell.angle_gamma   90.00
#
_symmetry.space_group_name_H-M   'P 1'
#
loop_
_entity.id
_entity.type
_entity.pdbx_description
1 polymer ?
#
loop_
_entity_poly.entity_id
_entity_poly.type
_entity_poly.pdbx_seq_one_letter_code
_entity_poly.pdbx_strand_id
1 'polypeptide(L)' 'MFVIRLADGTLRVPQSLTSDDGRLIGNAYVEIAPGEPDYDQWLPESITEEEEATRRRRWQEENDALEQEFLAFKSELE' A
#
# COMPACT_ATOMS: atom_id res chain seq x y z
N MET A 1 0.77 -1.71 3.41
CA MET A 1 -0.14 -0.72 2.78
C MET A 1 -0.58 0.28 3.83
N PHE A 2 -0.92 1.50 3.45
CA PHE A 2 -1.27 2.59 4.37
C PHE A 2 -2.62 3.19 4.01
N VAL A 3 -3.33 3.76 4.97
CA VAL A 3 -4.48 4.63 4.66
C VAL A 3 -3.94 5.95 4.15
N ILE A 4 -4.38 6.40 2.98
CA ILE A 4 -3.86 7.61 2.33
C ILE A 4 -4.96 8.67 2.31
N ARG A 5 -4.71 9.84 2.89
CA ARG A 5 -5.60 10.99 2.80
C ARG A 5 -5.22 11.84 1.60
N LEU A 6 -6.19 11.95 0.68
CA LEU A 6 -6.09 12.74 -0.54
C LEU A 6 -6.33 14.24 -0.26
N ALA A 7 -5.91 15.09 -1.19
CA ALA A 7 -6.06 16.55 -1.08
C ALA A 7 -7.53 17.03 -0.99
N ASP A 8 -8.48 16.27 -1.52
CA ASP A 8 -9.92 16.52 -1.44
C ASP A 8 -10.56 16.05 -0.11
N GLY A 9 -9.77 15.40 0.76
CA GLY A 9 -10.21 14.83 2.02
C GLY A 9 -10.65 13.37 1.93
N THR A 10 -10.68 12.76 0.74
CA THR A 10 -11.02 11.34 0.58
C THR A 10 -9.93 10.45 1.16
N LEU A 11 -10.31 9.35 1.83
CA LEU A 11 -9.37 8.35 2.33
C LEU A 11 -9.31 7.15 1.37
N ARG A 12 -8.11 6.76 0.95
CA ARG A 12 -7.87 5.46 0.33
C ARG A 12 -7.45 4.46 1.38
N VAL A 13 -8.33 3.52 1.68
CA VAL A 13 -8.12 2.48 2.68
C VAL A 13 -7.73 1.18 1.99
N PRO A 14 -6.65 0.51 2.41
CA PRO A 14 -6.25 -0.76 1.83
C PRO A 14 -7.22 -1.87 2.25
N GLN A 15 -7.75 -2.61 1.29
CA GLN A 15 -8.53 -3.82 1.53
C GLN A 15 -7.89 -5.03 0.85
N SER A 16 -7.94 -6.14 1.59
CA SER A 16 -7.62 -7.46 1.06
C SER A 16 -8.86 -8.03 0.37
N LEU A 17 -8.78 -8.18 -0.96
CA LEU A 17 -9.82 -8.85 -1.74
C LEU A 17 -9.69 -10.35 -1.52
N THR A 18 -10.73 -10.97 -1.02
CA THR A 18 -10.86 -12.42 -0.88
C THR A 18 -11.94 -12.94 -1.83
N SER A 19 -11.71 -14.11 -2.42
CA SER A 19 -12.71 -14.85 -3.19
C SER A 19 -13.84 -15.29 -2.28
N ASP A 20 -14.98 -15.63 -2.88
CA ASP A 20 -16.12 -16.25 -2.20
C ASP A 20 -15.72 -17.50 -1.38
N ASP A 21 -14.66 -18.20 -1.80
CA ASP A 21 -14.06 -19.36 -1.12
C ASP A 21 -13.04 -18.98 -0.01
N GLY A 22 -12.90 -17.70 0.33
CA GLY A 22 -11.97 -17.20 1.34
C GLY A 22 -10.49 -17.09 0.92
N ARG A 23 -10.17 -17.43 -0.34
CA ARG A 23 -8.81 -17.30 -0.89
C ARG A 23 -8.47 -15.83 -1.17
N LEU A 24 -7.33 -15.35 -0.70
CA LEU A 24 -6.84 -13.99 -1.02
C LEU A 24 -6.60 -13.88 -2.54
N ILE A 25 -7.33 -12.98 -3.20
CA ILE A 25 -7.19 -12.67 -4.63
C ILE A 25 -6.15 -11.56 -4.83
N GLY A 26 -6.12 -10.57 -3.93
CA GLY A 26 -5.20 -9.46 -4.06
C GLY A 26 -5.44 -8.36 -3.04
N ASN A 27 -4.72 -7.27 -3.26
CA ASN A 27 -4.79 -6.06 -2.44
C ASN A 27 -5.31 -4.92 -3.30
N ALA A 28 -6.33 -4.21 -2.83
CA ALA A 28 -6.91 -3.05 -3.50
C ALA A 28 -7.05 -1.88 -2.52
N TYR A 29 -7.32 -0.69 -3.06
CA TYR A 29 -7.73 0.46 -2.26
C TYR A 29 -9.20 0.74 -2.50
N VAL A 30 -9.93 1.03 -1.41
CA VAL A 30 -11.29 1.55 -1.46
C VAL A 30 -11.27 3.02 -1.04
N GLU A 31 -12.06 3.84 -1.72
CA GLU A 31 -12.18 5.27 -1.43
C GLU A 31 -13.34 5.47 -0.46
N ILE A 32 -13.08 6.19 0.64
CA ILE A 32 -14.06 6.53 1.68
C ILE A 32 -14.13 8.05 1.76
N ALA A 33 -15.30 8.61 1.47
CA ALA A 33 -15.50 10.06 1.51
C ALA A 33 -15.77 10.58 2.94
N PRO A 34 -15.49 11.86 3.24
CA PRO A 34 -15.85 12.47 4.52
C PRO A 34 -17.35 12.32 4.81
N GLY A 35 -17.68 11.74 5.96
CA GLY A 35 -19.07 11.50 6.38
C GLY A 35 -19.60 10.10 6.04
N GLU A 36 -18.82 9.26 5.37
CA GLU A 36 -19.13 7.84 5.22
C GLU A 36 -18.83 7.06 6.51
N PRO A 37 -19.51 5.91 6.72
CA PRO A 37 -19.16 4.99 7.79
C PRO A 37 -17.67 4.63 7.69
N ASP A 38 -17.04 4.43 8.85
CA ASP A 38 -15.62 4.09 9.01
C ASP A 38 -14.62 5.21 8.64
N TYR A 39 -15.05 6.35 8.08
CA TYR A 39 -14.15 7.47 7.77
C TYR A 39 -13.39 7.95 9.01
N ASP A 40 -14.09 8.23 10.11
CA ASP A 40 -13.49 8.70 11.37
C ASP A 40 -12.58 7.67 12.04
N GLN A 41 -12.80 6.38 11.77
CA GLN A 41 -11.93 5.30 12.27
C GLN A 41 -10.57 5.34 11.58
N TRP A 42 -10.56 5.54 10.26
CA TRP A 42 -9.34 5.51 9.45
C TRP A 42 -8.60 6.84 9.40
N LEU A 43 -9.29 7.95 9.61
CA LEU A 43 -8.71 9.29 9.66
C LEU A 43 -7.45 9.43 10.55
N PRO A 44 -7.43 8.96 11.82
CA PRO A 44 -6.25 9.09 12.69
C PRO A 44 -5.05 8.26 12.22
N GLU A 45 -5.27 7.19 11.46
CA GLU A 45 -4.20 6.33 10.90
C GLU A 45 -3.78 6.74 9.49
N SER A 46 -4.43 7.77 8.92
CA SER A 46 -4.15 8.23 7.57
C SER A 46 -2.83 9.00 7.47
N ILE A 47 -2.09 8.74 6.40
CA ILE A 47 -0.91 9.52 5.98
C ILE A 47 -1.27 10.36 4.76
N THR A 48 -0.54 11.44 4.53
CA THR A 48 -0.74 12.26 3.32
C THR A 48 -0.19 11.59 2.07
N GLU A 49 -0.67 12.03 0.90
CA GLU A 49 -0.15 11.58 -0.41
C GLU A 49 1.37 11.81 -0.55
N GLU A 50 1.88 12.92 -0.03
CA GLU A 50 3.32 13.23 -0.08
C GLU A 50 4.14 12.27 0.80
N GLU A 51 3.64 11.92 1.98
CA GLU A 51 4.28 10.93 2.85
C GLU A 51 4.28 9.53 2.22
N GLU A 52 3.18 9.15 1.57
CA GLU A 52 3.10 7.88 0.87
C GLU A 52 4.08 7.82 -0.30
N ALA A 53 4.17 8.89 -1.11
CA ALA A 53 5.13 8.98 -2.21
C ALA A 53 6.57 8.88 -1.71
N THR A 54 6.88 9.52 -0.58
CA THR A 54 8.21 9.45 0.06
C THR A 54 8.52 8.02 0.51
N ARG A 55 7.57 7.34 1.15
CA ARG A 55 7.74 5.94 1.57
C ARG A 55 7.88 5.00 0.38
N ARG A 56 7.09 5.22 -0.68
CA ARG A 56 7.14 4.42 -1.91
C ARG A 56 8.50 4.54 -2.59
N ARG A 57 9.09 5.73 -2.65
CA ARG A 57 10.45 5.92 -3.16
C ARG A 57 11.47 5.12 -2.36
N ARG A 58 11.47 5.26 -1.02
CA ARG A 58 12.38 4.49 -0.17
C ARG A 58 12.23 2.98 -0.37
N TRP A 59 10.99 2.51 -0.44
CA TRP A 59 10.73 1.10 -0.68
C TRP A 59 11.26 0.64 -2.05
N GLN A 60 11.12 1.44 -3.10
CA GLN A 60 11.71 1.14 -4.41
C GLN A 60 13.24 1.09 -4.34
N GLU A 61 13.88 2.07 -3.70
CA GLU A 61 15.34 2.10 -3.55
C GLU A 61 15.88 0.87 -2.77
N GLU A 62 15.21 0.47 -1.69
CA GLU A 62 15.55 -0.73 -0.93
C GLU A 62 15.29 -2.01 -1.72
N ASN A 63 14.22 -2.04 -2.52
CA ASN A 63 13.88 -3.18 -3.35
C ASN A 63 14.85 -3.36 -4.52
N ASP A 64 15.33 -2.28 -5.13
CA ASP A 64 16.37 -2.34 -6.18
C ASP A 64 17.66 -2.98 -5.64
N ALA A 65 18.05 -2.64 -4.40
CA ALA A 65 19.20 -3.27 -3.74
C ALA A 65 18.97 -4.78 -3.49
N LEU A 66 17.75 -5.15 -3.07
CA LEU A 66 17.38 -6.55 -2.86
C LEU A 66 17.33 -7.34 -4.17
N GLU A 67 16.81 -6.75 -5.25
CA GLU A 67 16.79 -7.36 -6.57
C GLU A 67 18.21 -7.64 -7.07
N GLN A 68 19.12 -6.69 -6.90
CA GLN A 68 20.55 -6.87 -7.23
C GLN A 68 21.16 -8.05 -6.47
N GLU A 69 20.93 -8.13 -5.15
CA GLU A 69 21.43 -9.24 -4.32
C GLU A 69 20.84 -10.59 -4.77
N PHE A 70 19.55 -10.61 -5.06
CA PHE A 70 18.86 -11.81 -5.54
C PHE A 70 19.37 -12.27 -6.92
N LEU A 71 19.62 -11.34 -7.85
CA LEU A 71 20.19 -11.65 -9.17
C LEU A 71 21.64 -12.16 -9.05
N ALA A 72 22.44 -11.58 -8.15
CA ALA A 72 23.79 -12.05 -7.87
C ALA A 72 23.77 -13.48 -7.32
N PHE A 73 22.95 -13.75 -6.30
CA PHE A 73 22.78 -15.09 -5.74
C PHE A 73 22.31 -16.11 -6.78
N LYS A 74 21.36 -15.74 -7.64
CA LYS A 74 20.88 -16.63 -8.72
C LYS A 74 22.00 -16.96 -9.72
N SER A 75 22.85 -15.98 -10.04
CA SER A 75 23.98 -16.17 -10.96
C SER A 75 25.08 -17.06 -10.38
N GLU A 76 25.22 -17.12 -9.04
CA GLU A 76 26.15 -18.05 -8.36
C GLU A 76 25.65 -19.51 -8.34
N LEU A 77 24.36 -19.74 -8.59
CA LEU A 77 23.74 -21.06 -8.63
C LEU A 77 23.73 -21.70 -10.03
N GLU A 78 24.09 -20.95 -11.08
CA GLU A 78 24.26 -21.43 -12.47
C GLU A 78 25.72 -21.84 -12.78
#